data_AF-A0A660YBI4-F1
#
_entry.id   AF-A0A660YBI4-F1
#
_cell.length_a   1.000
_cell.length_b   1.000
_cell.length_c   1.000
_cell.angle_alpha   90.00
_cell.angle_beta   90.00
_cell.angle_gamma   90.00
#
_symmetry.space_group_name_H-M   'P 1'
#
loop_
_entity.id
_entity.type
_entity.pdbx_description
1 polymer ?
#
loop_
_entity_poly.entity_id
_entity_poly.type
_entity_poly.pdbx_seq_one_letter_code
_entity_poly.pdbx_strand_id
1 'polypeptide(L)'
;KEEGSPQFLAPEPLPEDYTGVIVDASGLGLRPALAPKVLDEEGHEVYGTKFARWEKVLKVGLVGYASNLKEAKADPRVGDKPLVVEAIRVSGKGKTDPVISSEDALRIHALAKVKPVLAECRVVFVTEEVVR
;
A
#
# COMPACT_ATOMS: atom_id res chain seq x y z
N LYS A 1 -27.77 -18.19 28.84
CA LYS A 1 -27.22 -16.82 28.63
C LYS A 1 -25.76 -16.90 29.02
N GLU A 2 -24.89 -17.19 28.07
CA GLU A 2 -23.44 -17.05 28.25
C GLU A 2 -23.08 -15.70 27.65
N GLU A 3 -22.74 -14.77 28.54
CA GLU A 3 -22.30 -13.42 28.20
C GLU A 3 -20.88 -13.52 27.68
N GLY A 4 -20.69 -13.15 26.41
CA GLY A 4 -19.41 -13.20 25.73
C GLY A 4 -18.39 -12.30 26.41
N SER A 5 -17.26 -12.90 26.79
CA SER A 5 -16.08 -12.18 27.26
C SER A 5 -15.70 -11.08 26.27
N PRO A 6 -15.44 -9.84 26.72
CA PRO A 6 -14.87 -8.82 25.85
C PRO A 6 -13.47 -9.27 25.45
N GLN A 7 -13.29 -9.62 24.18
CA GLN A 7 -11.98 -9.78 23.59
C GLN A 7 -11.30 -8.41 23.69
N PHE A 8 -10.33 -8.29 24.59
CA PHE A 8 -9.41 -7.15 24.61
C PHE A 8 -8.57 -7.26 23.33
N LEU A 9 -9.10 -6.70 22.23
CA LEU A 9 -8.35 -6.49 21.00
C LEU A 9 -7.14 -5.65 21.40
N ALA A 10 -5.93 -6.13 21.08
CA ALA A 10 -4.74 -5.30 21.22
C ALA A 10 -5.02 -3.93 20.56
N PRO A 11 -4.57 -2.81 21.16
CA PRO A 11 -4.79 -1.50 20.55
C PRO A 11 -4.32 -1.55 19.10
N GLU A 12 -5.20 -1.15 18.17
CA GLU A 12 -4.81 -1.08 16.76
C GLU A 12 -3.56 -0.19 16.66
N PRO A 13 -2.52 -0.61 15.91
CA PRO A 13 -1.27 0.13 15.84
C PRO A 13 -1.56 1.56 15.41
N LEU A 14 -0.94 2.51 16.10
CA LEU A 14 -1.13 3.91 15.79
C LEU A 14 -0.49 4.20 14.42
N PRO A 15 -0.95 5.24 13.69
CA PRO A 15 -0.32 5.63 12.43
C PRO A 15 1.19 5.82 12.55
N GLU A 16 1.69 6.24 13.71
CA GLU A 16 3.13 6.41 13.95
C GLU A 16 3.91 5.10 14.10
N ASP A 17 3.28 3.94 14.26
CA ASP A 17 3.98 2.66 14.35
C ASP A 17 4.43 2.16 12.98
N TYR A 18 3.72 2.54 11.91
CA TYR A 18 4.00 1.99 10.59
C TYR A 18 5.25 2.60 9.95
N THR A 19 5.99 1.76 9.23
CA THR A 19 7.28 2.11 8.61
C THR A 19 7.20 2.24 7.09
N GLY A 20 6.10 1.77 6.49
CA GLY A 20 5.82 1.78 5.05
C GLY A 20 4.41 1.26 4.77
N VAL A 21 4.08 1.11 3.49
CA VAL A 21 2.77 0.65 3.01
C VAL A 21 2.96 -0.54 2.06
N ILE A 22 2.15 -1.58 2.24
CA ILE A 22 2.01 -2.68 1.29
C ILE A 22 0.58 -2.62 0.74
N VAL A 23 0.44 -2.61 -0.58
CA VAL A 23 -0.85 -2.74 -1.25
C VAL A 23 -0.92 -4.13 -1.85
N ASP A 24 -1.78 -4.98 -1.29
CA ASP A 24 -1.98 -6.33 -1.79
C ASP A 24 -2.97 -6.33 -2.96
N ALA A 25 -2.48 -6.56 -4.17
CA ALA A 25 -3.29 -6.72 -5.38
C ALA A 25 -3.16 -8.12 -5.99
N SER A 26 -2.82 -9.11 -5.15
CA SER A 26 -2.78 -10.53 -5.51
C SER A 26 -4.10 -10.96 -6.16
N GLY A 27 -4.02 -11.75 -7.24
CA GLY A 27 -5.20 -12.23 -7.96
C GLY A 27 -5.95 -11.18 -8.81
N LEU A 28 -5.58 -9.89 -8.77
CA LEU A 28 -6.27 -8.85 -9.55
C LEU A 28 -5.64 -8.56 -10.92
N GLY A 29 -4.49 -9.19 -11.20
CA GLY A 29 -3.76 -9.01 -12.46
C GLY A 29 -3.16 -7.61 -12.62
N LEU A 30 -2.70 -7.04 -11.50
CA LEU A 30 -1.89 -5.82 -11.49
C LEU A 30 -0.63 -6.02 -12.36
N ARG A 31 -0.21 -4.98 -13.07
CA ARG A 31 0.96 -5.01 -13.94
C ARG A 31 1.98 -3.97 -13.49
N PRO A 32 3.26 -4.36 -13.37
CA PRO A 32 4.31 -3.41 -13.05
C PRO A 32 4.38 -2.25 -14.06
N ALA A 33 4.52 -1.05 -13.52
CA ALA A 33 4.66 0.19 -14.27
C ALA A 33 5.64 1.16 -13.60
N LEU A 34 6.12 2.13 -14.38
CA LEU A 34 7.05 3.17 -13.93
C LEU A 34 6.39 4.25 -13.05
N ALA A 35 5.13 4.57 -13.35
CA ALA A 35 4.38 5.62 -12.65
C ALA A 35 2.97 5.14 -12.27
N PRO A 36 2.86 4.08 -11.46
CA PRO A 36 1.57 3.61 -10.99
C PRO A 36 0.95 4.56 -9.97
N LYS A 37 -0.35 4.42 -9.74
CA LYS A 37 -1.10 5.17 -8.73
C LYS A 37 -1.87 4.24 -7.81
N VAL A 38 -2.14 4.68 -6.60
CA VAL A 38 -3.15 4.07 -5.72
C VAL A 38 -4.37 4.97 -5.76
N LEU A 39 -5.54 4.39 -6.02
CA LEU A 39 -6.81 5.11 -6.07
C LEU A 39 -7.75 4.64 -4.95
N ASP A 40 -8.66 5.49 -4.53
CA ASP A 40 -9.82 5.08 -3.73
C ASP A 40 -10.99 4.62 -4.61
N GLU A 41 -12.08 4.19 -3.98
CA GLU A 41 -13.27 3.68 -4.65
C GLU A 41 -13.94 4.71 -5.58
N GLU A 42 -13.84 5.99 -5.22
CA GLU A 42 -14.36 7.14 -5.95
C GLU A 42 -13.43 7.58 -7.11
N GLY A 43 -12.21 7.04 -7.16
CA GLY A 43 -11.19 7.33 -8.18
C GLY A 43 -10.26 8.49 -7.83
N HIS A 44 -10.26 8.95 -6.58
CA HIS A 44 -9.30 9.93 -6.10
C HIS A 44 -7.92 9.30 -5.93
N GLU A 45 -6.88 10.09 -6.18
CA GLU A 45 -5.50 9.66 -6.06
C GLU A 45 -5.05 9.67 -4.59
N VAL A 46 -4.87 8.48 -4.03
CA VAL A 46 -4.36 8.26 -2.66
C VAL A 46 -2.83 8.36 -2.63
N TYR A 47 -2.18 7.78 -3.65
CA TYR A 47 -0.74 7.85 -3.83
C TYR A 47 -0.36 7.84 -5.31
N GLY A 48 0.73 8.52 -5.63
CA GLY A 48 1.24 8.67 -6.98
C GLY A 48 2.43 9.62 -6.99
N THR A 49 2.87 10.02 -8.18
CA THR A 49 4.03 10.91 -8.36
C THR A 49 3.90 12.26 -7.64
N LYS A 50 2.68 12.74 -7.39
CA LYS A 50 2.41 13.99 -6.67
C LYS A 50 2.80 13.95 -5.18
N PHE A 51 2.81 12.77 -4.59
CA PHE A 51 3.07 12.58 -3.16
C PHE A 51 4.54 12.26 -2.88
N ALA A 52 5.26 11.75 -3.89
CA ALA A 52 6.64 11.31 -3.76
C ALA A 52 7.65 12.45 -3.98
N ARG A 53 8.77 12.42 -3.26
CA ARG A 53 9.89 13.33 -3.50
C ARG A 53 10.69 12.86 -4.70
N TRP A 54 10.89 13.75 -5.67
CA TRP A 54 11.60 13.45 -6.92
C TRP A 54 12.96 12.76 -6.71
N GLU A 55 13.76 13.25 -5.76
CA GLU A 55 15.07 12.67 -5.42
C GLU A 55 14.97 11.20 -4.99
N LYS A 56 13.89 10.83 -4.30
CA LYS A 56 13.64 9.45 -3.86
C LYS A 56 13.13 8.60 -5.01
N VAL A 57 12.23 9.13 -5.83
CA VAL A 57 11.75 8.47 -7.05
C VAL A 57 12.92 8.10 -7.97
N LEU A 58 13.89 8.99 -8.17
CA LEU A 58 15.08 8.71 -8.98
C LEU A 58 15.97 7.60 -8.41
N LYS A 59 16.00 7.44 -7.08
CA LYS A 59 16.88 6.48 -6.41
C LYS A 59 16.27 5.08 -6.28
N VAL A 60 15.00 5.00 -5.94
CA VAL A 60 14.33 3.73 -5.59
C VAL A 60 13.06 3.46 -6.41
N GLY A 61 12.69 4.35 -7.33
CA GLY A 61 11.41 4.29 -8.03
C GLY A 61 10.23 4.71 -7.15
N LEU A 62 9.02 4.67 -7.72
CA LEU A 62 7.80 5.10 -7.02
C LEU A 62 7.24 4.02 -6.08
N VAL A 63 7.33 2.76 -6.48
CA VAL A 63 6.89 1.58 -5.71
C VAL A 63 7.85 0.41 -5.92
N GLY A 64 7.88 -0.51 -4.97
CA GLY A 64 8.47 -1.84 -5.14
C GLY A 64 7.39 -2.83 -5.60
N TYR A 65 7.80 -3.95 -6.17
CA TYR A 65 6.91 -5.04 -6.52
C TYR A 65 7.39 -6.32 -5.86
N ALA A 66 6.47 -7.08 -5.31
CA ALA A 66 6.72 -8.38 -4.71
C ALA A 66 5.69 -9.39 -5.21
N SER A 67 6.10 -10.65 -5.33
CA SER A 67 5.23 -11.72 -5.84
C SER A 67 4.20 -12.21 -4.82
N ASN A 68 4.45 -11.97 -3.52
CA ASN A 68 3.55 -12.32 -2.44
C ASN A 68 3.78 -11.41 -1.22
N LEU A 69 2.85 -11.47 -0.26
CA LEU A 69 2.92 -10.68 0.98
C LEU A 69 4.17 -10.95 1.82
N LYS A 70 4.70 -12.17 1.81
CA LYS A 70 5.88 -12.52 2.62
C LYS A 70 7.11 -11.78 2.10
N GLU A 71 7.32 -11.78 0.78
CA GLU A 71 8.39 -11.02 0.14
C GLU A 71 8.20 -9.51 0.33
N ALA A 72 6.96 -9.01 0.21
CA ALA A 72 6.66 -7.61 0.43
C ALA A 72 7.02 -7.13 1.85
N LYS A 73 6.73 -7.95 2.86
CA LYS A 73 7.06 -7.66 4.27
C LYS A 73 8.56 -7.75 4.56
N ALA A 74 9.32 -8.51 3.77
CA ALA A 74 10.77 -8.61 3.89
C ALA A 74 11.51 -7.50 3.11
N ASP A 75 10.81 -6.71 2.30
CA ASP A 75 11.42 -5.66 1.49
C ASP A 75 11.92 -4.52 2.41
N PRO A 76 13.22 -4.16 2.36
CA PRO A 76 13.77 -3.09 3.16
C PRO A 76 13.11 -1.72 2.92
N ARG A 77 12.40 -1.54 1.79
CA ARG A 77 11.60 -0.36 1.46
C ARG A 77 10.51 -0.08 2.48
N VAL A 78 9.86 -1.12 3.02
CA VAL A 78 8.71 -0.94 3.91
C VAL A 78 9.07 -0.98 5.39
N GLY A 79 10.29 -1.40 5.73
CA GLY A 79 10.76 -1.52 7.12
C GLY A 79 10.04 -2.61 7.91
N ASP A 80 10.19 -2.57 9.24
CA ASP A 80 9.77 -3.67 10.12
C ASP A 80 8.25 -3.83 10.31
N LYS A 81 7.49 -2.74 10.18
CA LYS A 81 6.05 -2.70 10.46
C LYS A 81 5.29 -1.99 9.33
N PRO A 82 5.11 -2.62 8.16
CA PRO A 82 4.28 -2.07 7.11
C PRO A 82 2.80 -2.03 7.47
N LEU A 83 2.09 -0.97 7.06
CA LEU A 83 0.64 -0.97 6.95
C LEU A 83 0.27 -1.80 5.71
N VAL A 84 -0.45 -2.90 5.89
CA VAL A 84 -0.93 -3.73 4.77
C VAL A 84 -2.37 -3.35 4.47
N VAL A 85 -2.66 -3.02 3.21
CA VAL A 85 -4.01 -2.73 2.72
C VAL A 85 -4.33 -3.64 1.55
N GLU A 86 -5.60 -4.01 1.40
CA GLU A 86 -6.06 -4.88 0.32
C GLU A 86 -6.63 -4.02 -0.83
N ALA A 87 -6.21 -4.33 -2.06
CA ALA A 87 -6.83 -3.75 -3.25
C ALA A 87 -8.14 -4.49 -3.55
N ILE A 88 -9.18 -3.74 -3.90
CA ILE A 88 -10.49 -4.27 -4.28
C ILE A 88 -10.59 -4.53 -5.78
N ARG A 89 -9.83 -3.79 -6.59
CA ARG A 89 -9.75 -3.92 -8.05
C ARG A 89 -8.51 -3.22 -8.57
N VAL A 90 -8.22 -3.40 -9.86
CA VAL A 90 -7.16 -2.64 -10.55
C VAL A 90 -7.78 -1.81 -11.67
N SER A 91 -7.36 -0.56 -11.76
CA SER A 91 -7.83 0.43 -12.73
C SER A 91 -6.79 0.72 -13.82
N GLY A 92 -7.22 1.47 -14.83
CA GLY A 92 -6.42 1.88 -15.97
C GLY A 92 -6.33 0.83 -17.08
N LYS A 93 -6.14 1.29 -18.32
CA LYS A 93 -5.98 0.40 -19.51
C LYS A 93 -4.81 -0.58 -19.35
N GLY A 94 -3.77 -0.17 -18.64
CA GLY A 94 -2.59 -0.98 -18.37
C GLY A 94 -2.73 -1.94 -17.19
N LYS A 95 -3.83 -1.86 -16.43
CA LYS A 95 -3.99 -2.52 -15.12
C LYS A 95 -2.83 -2.24 -14.17
N THR A 96 -2.51 -0.97 -13.95
CA THR A 96 -1.32 -0.54 -13.19
C THR A 96 -1.67 0.10 -11.85
N ASP A 97 -2.95 0.44 -11.65
CA ASP A 97 -3.37 1.32 -10.57
C ASP A 97 -4.30 0.56 -9.63
N PRO A 98 -3.81 -0.01 -8.51
CA PRO A 98 -4.67 -0.66 -7.53
C PRO A 98 -5.65 0.36 -6.93
N VAL A 99 -6.89 -0.10 -6.75
CA VAL A 99 -7.96 0.63 -6.07
C VAL A 99 -8.16 0.00 -4.71
N ILE A 100 -8.16 0.80 -3.65
CA ILE A 100 -8.36 0.37 -2.26
C ILE A 100 -9.67 0.91 -1.70
N SER A 101 -10.09 0.41 -0.54
CA SER A 101 -11.24 0.95 0.18
C SER A 101 -11.01 2.40 0.62
N SER A 102 -12.08 3.19 0.74
CA SER A 102 -11.97 4.56 1.27
C SER A 102 -11.46 4.59 2.72
N GLU A 103 -11.72 3.54 3.51
CA GLU A 103 -11.18 3.39 4.87
C GLU A 103 -9.65 3.23 4.86
N ASP A 104 -9.12 2.40 3.97
CA ASP A 104 -7.68 2.21 3.83
C ASP A 104 -6.98 3.45 3.28
N ALA A 105 -7.64 4.18 2.37
CA ALA A 105 -7.15 5.47 1.89
C ALA A 105 -6.98 6.47 3.05
N LEU A 106 -7.95 6.52 3.98
CA LEU A 106 -7.86 7.36 5.18
C LEU A 106 -6.71 6.91 6.10
N ARG A 107 -6.51 5.61 6.30
CA ARG A 107 -5.37 5.08 7.10
C ARG A 107 -4.02 5.49 6.50
N ILE A 108 -3.86 5.36 5.18
CA ILE A 108 -2.65 5.77 4.47
C ILE A 108 -2.40 7.28 4.61
N HIS A 109 -3.44 8.10 4.44
CA HIS A 109 -3.30 9.55 4.60
C HIS A 109 -3.03 9.97 6.05
N ALA A 110 -3.61 9.29 7.04
CA ALA A 110 -3.30 9.50 8.45
C ALA A 110 -1.83 9.21 8.74
N LEU A 111 -1.31 8.09 8.22
CA LEU A 111 0.11 7.73 8.28
C LEU A 111 1.01 8.78 7.59
N ALA A 112 0.63 9.24 6.39
CA ALA A 112 1.40 10.22 5.64
C ALA A 112 1.51 11.60 6.33
N LYS A 113 0.56 11.94 7.21
CA LYS A 113 0.60 13.17 8.02
C LYS A 113 1.63 13.11 9.15
N VAL A 114 1.87 11.92 9.71
CA VAL A 114 2.80 11.73 10.83
C VAL A 114 4.20 11.33 10.35
N LYS A 115 4.30 10.62 9.22
CA LYS A 115 5.56 10.12 8.67
C LYS A 115 5.63 10.30 7.15
N PRO A 116 6.80 10.61 6.58
CA PRO A 116 6.96 10.84 5.15
C PRO A 116 7.01 9.53 4.33
N VAL A 117 6.23 8.50 4.68
CA VAL A 117 6.31 7.17 4.03
C VAL A 117 6.01 7.24 2.53
N LEU A 118 5.02 8.05 2.13
CA LEU A 118 4.67 8.26 0.72
C LEU A 118 5.73 9.13 0.02
N ALA A 119 6.17 10.20 0.68
CA ALA A 119 7.22 11.09 0.18
C ALA A 119 8.56 10.36 -0.03
N GLU A 120 8.84 9.34 0.77
CA GLU A 120 10.04 8.50 0.67
C GLU A 120 9.90 7.25 -0.20
N CYS A 121 8.77 7.09 -0.90
CA CYS A 121 8.47 5.94 -1.76
C CYS A 121 8.48 4.58 -1.03
N ARG A 122 8.08 4.56 0.26
CA ARG A 122 8.03 3.35 1.09
C ARG A 122 6.77 2.53 0.83
N VAL A 123 6.52 2.23 -0.43
CA VAL A 123 5.32 1.55 -0.91
C VAL A 123 5.71 0.33 -1.73
N VAL A 124 5.16 -0.84 -1.40
CA VAL A 124 5.32 -2.08 -2.17
C VAL A 124 3.96 -2.56 -2.63
N PHE A 125 3.87 -2.96 -3.90
CA PHE A 125 2.71 -3.61 -4.46
C PHE A 125 2.95 -5.12 -4.50
N VAL A 126 2.00 -5.87 -3.98
CA VAL A 126 1.96 -7.31 -4.22
C VAL A 126 1.20 -7.54 -5.52
N THR A 127 1.85 -8.25 -6.43
CA THR A 127 1.22 -8.69 -7.67
C THR A 127 1.72 -10.07 -8.00
N GLU A 128 0.82 -10.94 -8.43
CA GLU A 128 1.26 -12.19 -9.03
C GLU A 128 1.78 -11.88 -10.43
N GLU A 129 3.02 -12.27 -10.71
CA GLU A 129 3.56 -12.22 -12.05
C GLU A 129 2.74 -13.18 -12.92
N VAL A 130 1.85 -12.64 -13.75
CA VAL A 130 1.28 -13.43 -14.84
C VAL A 130 2.39 -13.58 -15.87
N VAL A 131 3.21 -14.62 -15.70
CA VAL A 131 4.12 -15.13 -16.72
C VAL A 131 3.30 -15.29 -17.99
N ARG A 132 3.70 -14.56 -19.03
CA ARG A 132 3.07 -14.62 -20.35
C ARG A 132 3.42 -15.91 -21.07
#